data_AF-A0A925HHV9-F1
#
_entry.id   AF-A0A925HHV9-F1
#
_cell.length_a   1.000
_cell.length_b   1.000
_cell.length_c   1.000
_cell.angle_alpha   90.00
_cell.angle_beta   90.00
_cell.angle_gamma   90.00
#
_symmetry.space_group_name_H-M   'P 1'
#
loop_
_entity.id
_entity.type
_entity.pdbx_description
1 polymer ?
#
loop_
_entity_poly.entity_id
_entity_poly.type
_entity_poly.pdbx_seq_one_letter_code
_entity_poly.pdbx_strand_id
1 'polypeptide(L)'
;MAQEKSPHQWQQAAAFAARAHQHQLRKDGRTPYVAHVYRVAMTVRDVFGSDDPATLCAALLHDTIEDTRTDYDAIAQAFGADIADMVAALTKNMLLAEREREAEYESRLAAADWRVRLVKLADVYDNLCDRWCEGARDEMRDLRTRVERCGMAIRLAIPDASKHPETAMAINELKRLVSAHSGPKSRSKQKPGGQRAKRGAKKMNSKRR
;
A
#
# COMPACT_ATOMS: atom_id res chain seq x y z
N MET A 1 29.84 -21.76 0.74
CA MET A 1 29.00 -22.50 1.70
C MET A 1 27.73 -21.70 1.87
N ALA A 2 26.56 -22.25 1.55
CA ALA A 2 25.30 -21.58 1.81
C ALA A 2 25.13 -21.50 3.33
N GLN A 3 25.07 -20.30 3.89
CA GLN A 3 24.74 -20.12 5.30
C GLN A 3 23.34 -20.70 5.52
N GLU A 4 23.21 -21.68 6.41
CA GLU A 4 21.91 -22.13 6.90
C GLU A 4 21.18 -20.91 7.47
N LYS A 5 20.07 -20.54 6.83
CA LYS A 5 19.22 -19.44 7.29
C LYS A 5 18.66 -19.83 8.66
N SER A 6 19.10 -19.14 9.70
CA SER A 6 18.69 -19.40 11.08
C SER A 6 17.15 -19.37 11.19
N PRO A 7 16.50 -20.38 11.80
CA PRO A 7 15.04 -20.42 11.97
C PRO A 7 14.47 -19.28 12.83
N HIS A 8 15.34 -18.44 13.41
CA HIS A 8 15.01 -17.33 14.30
C HIS A 8 15.26 -15.94 13.67
N GLN A 9 15.55 -15.85 12.37
CA GLN A 9 15.94 -14.59 11.72
C GLN A 9 14.87 -13.49 11.85
N TRP A 10 13.59 -13.85 11.78
CA TRP A 10 12.48 -12.90 11.97
C TRP A 10 12.36 -12.39 13.42
N GLN A 11 12.72 -13.21 14.42
CA GLN A 11 12.73 -12.78 15.84
C GLN A 11 13.83 -11.75 16.09
N GLN A 12 14.99 -11.97 15.46
CA GLN A 12 16.10 -11.02 15.49
C GLN A 12 15.72 -9.71 14.80
N ALA A 13 15.06 -9.77 13.63
CA ALA A 13 14.54 -8.60 12.93
C ALA A 13 13.50 -7.85 13.77
N ALA A 14 12.57 -8.56 14.41
CA ALA A 14 11.55 -7.97 15.28
C ALA A 14 12.18 -7.25 16.48
N ALA A 15 13.18 -7.85 17.12
CA ALA A 15 13.91 -7.23 18.22
C ALA A 15 14.78 -6.05 17.76
N PHE A 16 15.36 -6.13 16.56
CA PHE A 16 16.11 -5.04 15.94
C PHE A 16 15.22 -3.83 15.70
N ALA A 17 14.08 -4.03 15.02
CA ALA A 17 13.12 -2.98 14.74
C ALA A 17 12.58 -2.33 16.02
N ALA A 18 12.28 -3.13 17.05
CA ALA A 18 11.85 -2.61 18.35
C ALA A 18 12.89 -1.66 18.99
N ARG A 19 14.17 -2.01 18.91
CA ARG A 19 15.26 -1.14 19.41
C ARG A 19 15.45 0.10 18.55
N ALA A 20 15.40 -0.04 17.22
CA ALA A 20 15.59 1.07 16.29
C ALA A 20 14.51 2.15 16.47
N HIS A 21 13.25 1.72 16.67
CA HIS A 21 12.08 2.59 16.81
C HIS A 21 11.68 2.88 18.27
N GLN A 22 12.54 2.59 19.27
CA GLN A 22 12.19 2.61 20.70
C GLN A 22 11.67 3.95 21.26
N HIS A 23 11.93 5.06 20.57
CA HIS A 23 11.49 6.41 20.97
C HIS A 23 10.54 7.05 19.94
N GLN A 24 10.10 6.31 18.94
CA GLN A 24 9.21 6.80 17.90
C GLN A 24 7.77 6.40 18.22
N LEU A 25 6.85 7.34 17.96
CA LEU A 25 5.41 7.15 18.12
C LEU A 25 4.74 7.27 16.74
N ARG A 26 3.57 6.64 16.60
CA ARG A 26 2.68 6.87 15.45
C ARG A 26 2.12 8.29 15.49
N LYS A 27 1.39 8.67 14.44
CA LYS A 27 0.77 10.00 14.30
C LYS A 27 -0.20 10.36 15.43
N ASP A 28 -0.70 9.36 16.16
CA ASP A 28 -1.57 9.55 17.33
C ASP A 28 -0.83 10.05 18.59
N GLY A 29 0.51 10.07 18.57
CA GLY A 29 1.36 10.49 19.67
C GLY A 29 1.31 9.57 20.89
N ARG A 30 0.78 8.34 20.76
CA ARG A 30 0.61 7.40 21.89
C ARG A 30 1.04 5.99 21.55
N THR A 31 0.79 5.54 20.33
CA THR A 31 1.11 4.17 19.91
C THR A 31 2.59 4.08 19.53
N PRO A 32 3.38 3.17 20.12
CA PRO A 32 4.76 2.94 19.72
C PRO A 32 4.88 2.57 18.25
N TYR A 33 5.87 3.13 17.54
CA TYR A 33 6.03 2.89 16.10
C TYR A 33 6.28 1.42 15.77
N VAL A 34 6.91 0.65 16.67
CA VAL A 34 7.10 -0.80 16.51
C VAL A 34 5.78 -1.56 16.25
N ALA A 35 4.64 -1.04 16.72
CA ALA A 35 3.34 -1.64 16.44
C ALA A 35 3.02 -1.66 14.94
N HIS A 36 3.43 -0.63 14.18
CA HIS A 36 3.22 -0.57 12.73
C HIS A 36 4.02 -1.66 12.02
N VAL A 37 5.33 -1.73 12.22
CA VAL A 37 6.18 -2.72 11.54
C VAL A 37 5.77 -4.16 11.87
N TYR A 38 5.28 -4.41 13.09
CA TYR A 38 4.72 -5.71 13.46
C TYR A 38 3.41 -6.01 12.74
N ARG A 39 2.48 -5.05 12.65
CA ARG A 39 1.24 -5.22 11.87
C ARG A 39 1.52 -5.40 10.38
N VAL A 40 2.52 -4.73 9.82
CA VAL A 40 2.94 -4.92 8.42
C VAL A 40 3.42 -6.36 8.21
N ALA A 41 4.30 -6.87 9.06
CA ALA A 41 4.77 -8.26 8.98
C ALA A 41 3.64 -9.28 9.18
N MET A 42 2.73 -9.04 10.12
CA MET A 42 1.54 -9.88 10.32
C MET A 42 0.59 -9.79 9.13
N THR A 43 0.46 -8.64 8.47
CA THR A 43 -0.36 -8.51 7.25
C THR A 43 0.22 -9.34 6.12
N VAL A 44 1.54 -9.30 5.90
CA VAL A 44 2.22 -10.16 4.92
C VAL A 44 1.93 -11.63 5.19
N ARG A 45 2.03 -12.07 6.45
CA ARG A 45 1.84 -13.47 6.84
C ARG A 45 0.39 -13.92 6.83
N ASP A 46 -0.45 -13.26 7.61
CA ASP A 46 -1.76 -13.77 8.01
C ASP A 46 -2.88 -13.28 7.08
N VAL A 47 -2.69 -12.12 6.44
CA VAL A 47 -3.68 -11.54 5.50
C VAL A 47 -3.33 -11.89 4.07
N PHE A 48 -2.05 -11.78 3.68
CA PHE A 48 -1.62 -12.05 2.30
C PHE A 48 -1.18 -13.50 2.09
N GLY A 49 -0.86 -14.24 3.16
CA GLY A 49 -0.53 -15.66 3.09
C GLY A 49 0.92 -15.95 2.69
N SER A 50 1.85 -15.02 2.90
CA SER A 50 3.27 -15.24 2.60
C SER A 50 4.07 -15.57 3.86
N ASP A 51 4.73 -16.72 3.87
CA ASP A 51 5.60 -17.19 4.97
C ASP A 51 7.09 -17.09 4.63
N ASP A 52 7.46 -16.42 3.52
CA ASP A 52 8.85 -16.26 3.11
C ASP A 52 9.67 -15.51 4.19
N PRO A 53 10.68 -16.16 4.81
CA PRO A 53 11.40 -15.58 5.93
C PRO A 53 12.09 -14.24 5.61
N ALA A 54 12.61 -14.10 4.38
CA ALA A 54 13.30 -12.88 3.97
C ALA A 54 12.32 -11.71 3.80
N THR A 55 11.16 -11.97 3.21
CA THR A 55 10.06 -11.00 3.07
C THR A 55 9.54 -10.55 4.43
N LEU A 56 9.36 -11.47 5.38
CA LEU A 56 8.93 -11.13 6.74
C LEU A 56 9.97 -10.30 7.50
N CYS A 57 11.26 -10.59 7.32
CA CYS A 57 12.33 -9.76 7.88
C CYS A 57 12.33 -8.36 7.25
N ALA A 58 12.19 -8.26 5.92
CA ALA A 58 12.11 -6.98 5.23
C ALA A 58 10.89 -6.17 5.70
N ALA A 59 9.73 -6.81 5.91
CA ALA A 59 8.53 -6.17 6.44
C ALA A 59 8.75 -5.57 7.85
N LEU A 60 9.44 -6.30 8.73
CA LEU A 60 9.79 -5.83 10.07
C LEU A 60 10.79 -4.65 10.05
N LEU A 61 11.62 -4.57 9.01
CA LEU A 61 12.74 -3.62 8.92
C LEU A 61 12.49 -2.46 7.95
N HIS A 62 11.37 -2.45 7.21
CA HIS A 62 11.21 -1.62 6.02
C HIS A 62 11.43 -0.11 6.22
N ASP A 63 11.05 0.42 7.39
CA ASP A 63 11.20 1.83 7.74
C ASP A 63 12.49 2.14 8.52
N THR A 64 13.31 1.13 8.84
CA THR A 64 14.45 1.35 9.73
C THR A 64 15.50 2.27 9.12
N ILE A 65 15.78 2.19 7.82
CA ILE A 65 16.73 3.11 7.16
C ILE A 65 16.10 4.51 7.00
N GLU A 66 14.80 4.61 6.74
CA GLU A 66 14.12 5.90 6.50
C GLU A 66 13.95 6.71 7.80
N ASP A 67 13.53 6.05 8.87
CA ASP A 67 13.02 6.70 10.08
C ASP A 67 13.96 6.61 11.30
N THR A 68 15.09 5.91 11.17
CA THR A 68 16.01 5.71 12.30
C THR A 68 17.46 6.02 11.90
N ARG A 69 18.42 5.71 12.79
CA ARG A 69 19.86 5.83 12.50
C ARG A 69 20.45 4.57 11.85
N THR A 70 19.60 3.63 11.45
CA THR A 70 20.03 2.38 10.81
C THR A 70 20.49 2.69 9.38
N ASP A 71 21.60 2.09 8.96
CA ASP A 71 22.07 2.14 7.59
C ASP A 71 21.99 0.75 6.92
N TYR A 72 22.25 0.73 5.60
CA TYR A 72 22.26 -0.50 4.81
C TYR A 72 23.24 -1.53 5.39
N ASP A 73 24.45 -1.11 5.74
CA ASP A 73 25.52 -2.00 6.19
C ASP A 73 25.16 -2.71 7.49
N ALA A 74 24.50 -2.02 8.43
CA ALA A 74 24.01 -2.63 9.65
C ALA A 74 23.00 -3.77 9.36
N ILE A 75 22.10 -3.58 8.39
CA ILE A 75 21.13 -4.61 8.00
C ILE A 75 21.83 -5.75 7.25
N ALA A 76 22.74 -5.44 6.33
CA ALA A 76 23.47 -6.43 5.55
C ALA A 76 24.35 -7.32 6.45
N GLN A 77 24.99 -6.74 7.47
CA GLN A 77 25.78 -7.49 8.44
C GLN A 77 24.92 -8.40 9.34
N ALA A 78 23.75 -7.92 9.76
CA ALA A 78 22.88 -8.68 10.67
C ALA A 78 22.00 -9.73 9.97
N PHE A 79 21.57 -9.45 8.74
CA PHE A 79 20.52 -10.23 8.06
C PHE A 79 20.89 -10.67 6.63
N GLY A 80 21.99 -10.16 6.08
CA GLY A 80 22.44 -10.47 4.72
C GLY A 80 21.94 -9.48 3.67
N ALA A 81 22.63 -9.48 2.52
CA ALA A 81 22.40 -8.52 1.43
C ALA A 81 20.99 -8.58 0.84
N ASP A 82 20.39 -9.77 0.67
CA ASP A 82 19.02 -9.91 0.12
C ASP A 82 17.98 -9.12 0.93
N ILE A 83 18.07 -9.14 2.27
CA ILE A 83 17.15 -8.37 3.13
C ILE A 83 17.52 -6.88 3.10
N ALA A 84 18.81 -6.54 3.14
CA ALA A 84 19.25 -5.16 3.07
C ALA A 84 18.83 -4.47 1.77
N ASP A 85 18.92 -5.17 0.63
CA ASP A 85 18.50 -4.69 -0.68
C ASP A 85 16.98 -4.44 -0.73
N MET A 86 16.18 -5.33 -0.14
CA MET A 86 14.73 -5.14 -0.03
C MET A 86 14.38 -3.92 0.82
N VAL A 87 15.03 -3.74 1.98
CA VAL A 87 14.78 -2.58 2.87
C VAL A 87 15.22 -1.27 2.21
N ALA A 88 16.38 -1.26 1.54
CA ALA A 88 16.84 -0.10 0.78
C ALA A 88 15.88 0.25 -0.35
N ALA A 89 15.35 -0.73 -1.09
CA ALA A 89 14.34 -0.51 -2.12
C ALA A 89 13.04 0.11 -1.55
N LEU A 90 12.72 -0.15 -0.28
CA LEU A 90 11.57 0.42 0.44
C LEU A 90 11.82 1.81 1.05
N THR A 91 13.06 2.30 1.06
CA THR A 91 13.46 3.55 1.74
C THR A 91 13.64 4.74 0.80
N LYS A 92 12.84 5.79 0.93
CA LYS A 92 12.92 6.98 0.07
C LYS A 92 14.20 7.79 0.29
N ASN A 93 14.75 8.33 -0.80
CA ASN A 93 15.89 9.24 -0.71
C ASN A 93 15.44 10.65 -0.26
N MET A 94 15.62 10.95 1.02
CA MET A 94 15.23 12.24 1.61
C MET A 94 16.08 13.44 1.18
N LEU A 95 17.17 13.22 0.43
CA LEU A 95 18.01 14.30 -0.13
C LEU A 95 17.42 14.91 -1.41
N LEU A 96 16.49 14.21 -2.07
CA LEU A 96 15.82 14.68 -3.29
C LEU A 96 14.61 15.57 -2.95
N ALA A 97 14.29 16.50 -3.86
CA ALA A 97 13.04 17.25 -3.76
C ALA A 97 11.84 16.28 -3.85
N GLU A 98 10.72 16.61 -3.19
CA GLU A 98 9.58 15.70 -3.04
C GLU A 98 9.14 15.04 -4.36
N ARG A 99 9.00 15.82 -5.44
CA ARG A 99 8.58 15.29 -6.74
C ARG A 99 9.59 14.29 -7.32
N GLU A 100 10.88 14.58 -7.21
CA GLU A 100 11.95 13.72 -7.72
C GLU A 100 12.10 12.46 -6.85
N ARG A 101 11.97 12.61 -5.53
CA ARG A 101 11.96 11.51 -4.56
C ARG A 101 10.83 10.53 -4.84
N GLU A 102 9.60 11.00 -5.04
CA GLU A 102 8.47 10.09 -5.33
C GLU A 102 8.65 9.37 -6.68
N ALA A 103 9.19 10.07 -7.70
CA ALA A 103 9.43 9.47 -9.01
C ALA A 103 10.55 8.41 -8.99
N GLU A 104 11.67 8.72 -8.32
CA GLU A 104 12.76 7.77 -8.09
C GLU A 104 12.27 6.54 -7.32
N TYR A 105 11.56 6.76 -6.23
CA TYR A 105 11.02 5.70 -5.39
C TYR A 105 10.07 4.78 -6.17
N GLU A 106 9.13 5.35 -6.93
CA GLU A 106 8.21 4.55 -7.74
C GLU A 106 8.96 3.74 -8.80
N SER A 107 9.94 4.35 -9.48
CA SER A 107 10.75 3.65 -10.48
C SER A 107 11.55 2.49 -9.86
N ARG A 108 12.09 2.68 -8.66
CA ARG A 108 12.84 1.65 -7.95
C ARG A 108 11.94 0.50 -7.49
N LEU A 109 10.76 0.80 -6.95
CA LEU A 109 9.76 -0.22 -6.60
C LEU A 109 9.29 -1.02 -7.83
N ALA A 110 9.14 -0.36 -8.98
CA ALA A 110 8.77 -1.02 -10.23
C ALA A 110 9.84 -2.02 -10.71
N ALA A 111 11.12 -1.70 -10.51
CA ALA A 111 12.25 -2.56 -10.89
C ALA A 111 12.62 -3.62 -9.84
N ALA A 112 12.10 -3.50 -8.62
CA ALA A 112 12.47 -4.36 -7.50
C ALA A 112 11.94 -5.81 -7.62
N ASP A 113 12.34 -6.67 -6.69
CA ASP A 113 11.75 -7.99 -6.49
C ASP A 113 10.27 -7.90 -6.09
N TRP A 114 9.44 -8.89 -6.47
CA TRP A 114 8.02 -8.93 -6.13
C TRP A 114 7.79 -8.89 -4.61
N ARG A 115 8.73 -9.44 -3.81
CA ARG A 115 8.72 -9.40 -2.34
C ARG A 115 8.72 -7.97 -1.80
N VAL A 116 9.47 -7.07 -2.43
CA VAL A 116 9.50 -5.63 -2.10
C VAL A 116 8.12 -5.01 -2.32
N ARG A 117 7.49 -5.31 -3.46
CA ARG A 117 6.15 -4.81 -3.75
C ARG A 117 5.10 -5.42 -2.82
N LEU A 118 5.24 -6.68 -2.41
CA LEU A 118 4.36 -7.31 -1.42
C LEU A 118 4.45 -6.62 -0.05
N VAL A 119 5.66 -6.33 0.43
CA VAL A 119 5.84 -5.53 1.66
C VAL A 119 5.23 -4.14 1.49
N LYS A 120 5.40 -3.51 0.32
CA LYS A 120 4.80 -2.20 0.07
C LYS A 120 3.27 -2.22 0.10
N LEU A 121 2.64 -3.28 -0.40
CA LEU A 121 1.19 -3.48 -0.28
C LEU A 121 0.77 -3.57 1.20
N ALA A 122 1.55 -4.27 2.04
CA ALA A 122 1.25 -4.43 3.45
C ALA A 122 1.41 -3.11 4.23
N ASP A 123 2.45 -2.34 3.92
CA ASP A 123 2.67 -0.99 4.46
C ASP A 123 1.47 -0.06 4.17
N VAL A 124 1.06 0.05 2.90
CA VAL A 124 -0.06 0.94 2.56
C VAL A 124 -1.40 0.39 3.06
N TYR A 125 -1.54 -0.93 3.24
CA TYR A 125 -2.70 -1.55 3.89
C TYR A 125 -2.79 -1.14 5.37
N ASP A 126 -1.71 -1.31 6.15
CA ASP A 126 -1.68 -0.93 7.56
C ASP A 126 -1.92 0.58 7.70
N ASN A 127 -1.28 1.39 6.86
CA ASN A 127 -1.51 2.82 6.84
C ASN A 127 -2.97 3.16 6.53
N LEU A 128 -3.65 2.52 5.58
CA LEU A 128 -5.05 2.82 5.31
C LEU A 128 -5.98 2.41 6.49
N CYS A 129 -5.62 1.38 7.25
CA CYS A 129 -6.32 0.97 8.47
C CYS A 129 -6.04 1.90 9.66
N ASP A 130 -4.80 2.35 9.83
CA ASP A 130 -4.29 3.20 10.91
C ASP A 130 -4.62 4.69 10.64
N ARG A 131 -5.91 5.00 10.76
CA ARG A 131 -6.47 6.34 10.56
C ARG A 131 -6.44 7.11 11.88
N TRP A 132 -5.63 8.15 11.92
CA TRP A 132 -5.66 9.18 12.95
C TRP A 132 -5.69 10.56 12.30
N CYS A 133 -6.59 11.43 12.76
CA CYS A 133 -6.74 12.80 12.27
C CYS A 133 -7.23 13.73 13.39
N GLU A 134 -6.68 14.94 13.44
CA GLU A 134 -7.05 15.97 14.44
C GLU A 134 -8.33 16.75 14.06
N GLY A 135 -8.84 16.58 12.83
CA GLY A 135 -10.08 17.20 12.36
C GLY A 135 -10.54 16.77 10.96
N ALA A 136 -11.80 17.04 10.61
CA ALA A 136 -12.48 16.48 9.44
C ALA A 136 -11.89 16.87 8.06
N ARG A 137 -11.26 18.05 7.93
CA ARG A 137 -10.61 18.48 6.67
C ARG A 137 -9.30 17.74 6.43
N ASP A 138 -8.50 17.60 7.48
CA ASP A 138 -7.23 16.87 7.42
C ASP A 138 -7.48 15.36 7.23
N GLU A 139 -8.56 14.84 7.81
CA GLU A 139 -9.03 13.47 7.58
C GLU A 139 -9.28 13.18 6.09
N MET A 140 -10.02 14.03 5.39
CA MET A 140 -10.34 13.82 3.97
C MET A 140 -9.09 13.88 3.07
N ARG A 141 -8.16 14.80 3.37
CA ARG A 141 -6.90 14.93 2.64
C ARG A 141 -6.00 13.72 2.88
N ASP A 142 -5.80 13.33 4.14
CA ASP A 142 -4.98 12.17 4.53
C ASP A 142 -5.55 10.88 3.92
N LEU A 143 -6.88 10.69 3.96
CA LEU A 143 -7.54 9.56 3.33
C LEU A 143 -7.29 9.50 1.82
N ARG A 144 -7.46 10.64 1.12
CA ARG A 144 -7.18 10.70 -0.33
C ARG A 144 -5.75 10.26 -0.64
N THR A 145 -4.77 10.82 0.07
CA THR A 145 -3.35 10.47 -0.15
C THR A 145 -3.07 8.99 0.14
N ARG A 146 -3.69 8.40 1.17
CA ARG A 146 -3.53 6.95 1.44
C ARG A 146 -4.16 6.09 0.35
N VAL A 147 -5.33 6.45 -0.16
CA VAL A 147 -5.97 5.76 -1.28
C VAL A 147 -5.14 5.86 -2.55
N GLU A 148 -4.56 7.02 -2.85
CA GLU A 148 -3.65 7.21 -3.98
C GLU A 148 -2.40 6.32 -3.86
N ARG A 149 -1.81 6.23 -2.67
CA ARG A 149 -0.67 5.33 -2.39
C ARG A 149 -1.05 3.86 -2.55
N CYS A 150 -2.24 3.45 -2.10
CA CYS A 150 -2.76 2.10 -2.34
C CYS A 150 -2.91 1.83 -3.84
N GLY A 151 -3.45 2.78 -4.61
CA GLY A 151 -3.59 2.67 -6.06
C GLY A 151 -2.26 2.49 -6.79
N MET A 152 -1.23 3.25 -6.38
CA MET A 152 0.14 3.10 -6.89
C MET A 152 0.70 1.71 -6.57
N ALA A 153 0.65 1.27 -5.31
CA ALA A 153 1.20 -0.02 -4.89
C ALA A 153 0.51 -1.19 -5.62
N ILE A 154 -0.83 -1.16 -5.75
CA ILE A 154 -1.58 -2.14 -6.53
C ILE A 154 -1.07 -2.17 -7.97
N ARG A 155 -0.97 -1.01 -8.64
CA ARG A 155 -0.55 -0.92 -10.05
C ARG A 155 0.82 -1.55 -10.27
N LEU A 156 1.78 -1.28 -9.38
CA LEU A 156 3.13 -1.84 -9.48
C LEU A 156 3.15 -3.36 -9.30
N ALA A 157 2.26 -3.92 -8.46
CA ALA A 157 2.25 -5.34 -8.13
C ALA A 157 1.41 -6.21 -9.09
N ILE A 158 0.59 -5.62 -9.97
CA ILE A 158 -0.24 -6.36 -10.94
C ILE A 158 0.54 -7.41 -11.74
N PRO A 159 1.74 -7.13 -12.29
CA PRO A 159 2.50 -8.11 -13.07
C PRO A 159 2.84 -9.39 -12.30
N ASP A 160 3.03 -9.29 -10.98
CA ASP A 160 3.46 -10.39 -10.12
C ASP A 160 2.30 -11.34 -9.77
N ALA A 161 1.06 -10.83 -9.79
CA ALA A 161 -0.13 -11.56 -9.33
C ALA A 161 -0.41 -12.87 -10.10
N SER A 162 0.11 -12.99 -11.33
CA SER A 162 -0.01 -14.22 -12.12
C SER A 162 0.89 -15.36 -11.61
N LYS A 163 2.01 -15.02 -10.95
CA LYS A 163 3.03 -15.97 -10.48
C LYS A 163 3.04 -16.13 -8.97
N HIS A 164 2.52 -15.14 -8.25
CA HIS A 164 2.55 -15.06 -6.79
C HIS A 164 1.12 -14.91 -6.23
N PRO A 165 0.49 -16.01 -5.80
CA PRO A 165 -0.87 -16.00 -5.24
C PRO A 165 -1.05 -15.04 -4.06
N GLU A 166 -0.04 -14.90 -3.21
CA GLU A 166 0.03 -13.97 -2.09
C GLU A 166 -0.07 -12.50 -2.54
N THR A 167 0.55 -12.17 -3.67
CA THR A 167 0.41 -10.83 -4.28
C THR A 167 -0.99 -10.61 -4.85
N ALA A 168 -1.59 -11.64 -5.45
CA ALA A 168 -2.97 -11.57 -5.91
C ALA A 168 -3.95 -11.37 -4.73
N MET A 169 -3.73 -12.07 -3.62
CA MET A 169 -4.49 -11.91 -2.37
C MET A 169 -4.35 -10.49 -1.83
N ALA A 170 -3.12 -9.98 -1.71
CA ALA A 170 -2.83 -8.63 -1.25
C ALA A 170 -3.56 -7.57 -2.08
N ILE A 171 -3.50 -7.66 -3.42
CA ILE A 171 -4.19 -6.75 -4.32
C ILE A 171 -5.72 -6.78 -4.08
N ASN A 172 -6.31 -7.95 -3.88
CA ASN A 172 -7.74 -8.08 -3.64
C ASN A 172 -8.15 -7.46 -2.30
N GLU A 173 -7.37 -7.68 -1.24
CA GLU A 173 -7.63 -7.10 0.08
C GLU A 173 -7.51 -5.58 0.08
N LEU A 174 -6.48 -5.01 -0.56
CA LEU A 174 -6.39 -3.56 -0.71
C LEU A 174 -7.55 -2.99 -1.54
N LYS A 175 -7.96 -3.65 -2.64
CA LYS A 175 -9.12 -3.20 -3.44
C LYS A 175 -10.41 -3.19 -2.61
N ARG A 176 -10.62 -4.21 -1.78
CA ARG A 176 -11.75 -4.29 -0.85
C ARG A 176 -11.68 -3.14 0.17
N LEU A 177 -10.51 -2.92 0.75
CA LEU A 177 -10.28 -1.87 1.73
C LEU A 177 -10.53 -0.48 1.12
N VAL A 178 -9.95 -0.16 -0.04
CA VAL A 178 -10.17 1.11 -0.75
C VAL A 178 -11.64 1.32 -1.12
N SER A 179 -12.34 0.25 -1.55
CA SER A 179 -13.76 0.33 -1.90
C SER A 179 -14.63 0.67 -0.69
N ALA A 180 -14.31 0.12 0.48
CA ALA A 180 -15.02 0.43 1.72
C ALA A 180 -14.90 1.92 2.12
N HIS A 181 -13.82 2.57 1.73
CA HIS A 181 -13.56 3.99 1.99
C HIS A 181 -14.13 4.94 0.93
N SER A 182 -14.52 4.42 -0.23
CA SER A 182 -15.03 5.23 -1.35
C SER A 182 -16.54 5.52 -1.26
N GLY A 183 -17.22 5.04 -0.22
CA GLY A 183 -18.68 5.13 -0.04
C GLY A 183 -19.48 4.29 -1.06
N PRO A 184 -20.78 4.03 -0.83
CA PRO A 184 -21.62 3.39 -1.83
C PRO A 184 -21.67 4.28 -3.07
N LYS A 185 -21.14 3.78 -4.20
CA LYS A 185 -21.37 4.39 -5.52
C LYS A 185 -22.88 4.61 -5.65
N SER A 186 -23.31 5.86 -5.72
CA SER A 186 -24.71 6.17 -6.00
C SER A 186 -25.09 5.40 -7.27
N ARG A 187 -26.05 4.47 -7.14
CA ARG A 187 -26.61 3.76 -8.28
C ARG A 187 -27.01 4.85 -9.29
N SER A 188 -26.31 4.91 -10.41
CA SER A 188 -26.68 5.78 -11.51
C SER A 188 -28.12 5.46 -11.85
N LYS A 189 -28.98 6.47 -11.77
CA LYS A 189 -30.37 6.38 -12.19
C LYS A 189 -30.37 5.91 -13.65
N GLN A 190 -30.71 4.65 -13.90
CA GLN A 190 -31.19 4.23 -15.21
C GLN A 190 -32.38 5.13 -15.53
N LYS A 191 -32.19 6.03 -16.50
CA LYS A 191 -33.32 6.77 -17.08
C LYS A 191 -34.27 5.72 -17.67
N PRO A 192 -35.56 5.68 -17.29
CA PRO A 192 -36.50 4.81 -17.97
C PRO A 192 -36.63 5.31 -19.41
N GLY A 193 -36.52 4.37 -20.35
CA GLY A 193 -36.53 4.64 -21.78
C GLY A 193 -37.78 5.40 -22.20
N GLY A 194 -37.58 6.53 -22.89
CA GLY A 194 -38.65 7.26 -23.53
C GLY A 194 -39.18 6.49 -24.73
N GLN A 195 -40.31 5.80 -24.56
CA GLN A 195 -41.14 5.37 -25.68
C GLN A 195 -41.75 6.61 -26.33
N ARG A 196 -41.30 6.91 -27.55
CA ARG A 196 -41.85 7.98 -28.39
C ARG A 196 -43.16 7.47 -29.00
N ALA A 197 -44.29 7.81 -28.37
CA ALA A 197 -45.62 7.50 -28.88
C ALA A 197 -45.89 8.31 -30.17
N LYS A 198 -46.20 7.60 -31.25
CA LYS A 198 -46.76 8.14 -32.50
C LYS A 198 -48.14 8.73 -32.22
N ARG A 199 -48.37 9.98 -32.60
CA ARG A 199 -49.73 10.49 -32.88
C ARG A 199 -49.69 11.29 -34.17
N GLY A 200 -50.36 10.75 -35.19
CA GLY A 200 -50.74 11.48 -36.38
C GLY A 200 -52.03 12.28 -36.12
N ALA A 201 -52.17 13.39 -36.82
CA ALA A 201 -53.45 14.04 -37.06
C ALA A 201 -53.46 14.61 -38.48
N LYS A 202 -54.53 14.27 -39.20
CA LYS A 202 -54.85 14.58 -40.59
C LYS A 202 -55.34 16.02 -40.78
N LYS A 203 -55.00 16.57 -41.96
CA LYS A 203 -55.74 17.45 -42.90
C LYS A 203 -56.86 18.40 -42.41
N MET A 204 -56.82 19.64 -42.89
CA MET A 204 -57.79 20.33 -43.81
C MET A 204 -57.63 21.86 -43.64
N ASN A 205 -57.07 22.57 -44.62
CA ASN A 205 -57.74 23.29 -45.71
C ASN A 205 -58.84 24.28 -45.28
N SER A 206 -58.62 25.59 -45.43
CA SER A 206 -59.42 26.47 -46.30
C SER A 206 -59.16 27.98 -46.11
N LYS A 207 -59.04 28.67 -47.25
CA LYS A 207 -59.66 29.96 -47.64
C LYS A 207 -59.20 31.31 -47.05
N ARG A 208 -58.96 32.20 -48.04
CA ARG A 208 -59.24 33.66 -48.10
C ARG A 208 -58.25 34.53 -47.30
N ARG A 209 -57.64 35.58 -47.86
CA ARG A 209 -57.97 36.50 -48.96
C ARG A 209 -56.69 36.99 -49.62
#